data_AF-A0A0D8I7G3-F1
#
_entry.id   AF-A0A0D8I7G3-F1
#
_cell.length_a   1.000
_cell.length_b   1.000
_cell.length_c   1.000
_cell.angle_alpha   90.00
_cell.angle_beta   90.00
_cell.angle_gamma   90.00
#
_symmetry.space_group_name_H-M   'P 1'
#
loop_
_entity.id
_entity.type
_entity.pdbx_description
1 polymer ?
#
loop_
_entity_poly.entity_id
_entity_poly.type
_entity_poly.pdbx_seq_one_letter_code
_entity_poly.pdbx_strand_id
1 'polypeptide(L)'
;MRHKKTLAFITTLILCMMTIVVFAMYKPFVEENSVLVDNSTYLTEDFSTQSHNPLPAQNKVKKQLLLEEKETDYSIAGVQEEEESEESREEIKIEDEKESAEAAEKKEEQIEKQKEIAEQVSQVEEQTVPAPPAMDRNLSQHLNPYVLEAIKGYNMGGGRYPYLLNNDYANYNGVTTTLHYQDQVLLKAHPSGNRASHCSGITFEVFFKAMQARNRQLGISPDHFNGMTWDELYDFVLTWYAAQGPKHQNNIAVAVEKYGIGQRIRNLEEAAAGDFIDISRENNTGHTAVFLEWIREGNQIIGLKYWSSQDSTRGIQYNQEYFNVRSPGGKKHGNVMIDRVYIARILPVNQYKPFK
;
A
#
# COMPACT_ATOMS: atom_id res chain seq x y z
N MET A 1 25.38 54.65 -16.55
CA MET A 1 24.60 53.79 -17.49
C MET A 1 25.45 52.90 -18.41
N ARG A 2 26.63 53.31 -18.91
CA ARG A 2 27.45 52.48 -19.82
C ARG A 2 27.97 51.16 -19.19
N HIS A 3 28.44 51.17 -17.95
CA HIS A 3 28.98 49.95 -17.31
C HIS A 3 27.97 48.82 -17.09
N LYS A 4 26.69 49.13 -16.85
CA LYS A 4 25.65 48.09 -16.67
C LYS A 4 25.36 47.32 -17.97
N LYS A 5 25.49 47.99 -19.12
CA LYS A 5 25.29 47.35 -20.44
C LYS A 5 26.45 46.42 -20.79
N THR A 6 27.68 46.80 -20.44
CA THR A 6 28.86 45.95 -20.67
C THR A 6 28.83 44.68 -19.82
N LEU A 7 28.42 44.78 -18.55
CA LEU A 7 28.33 43.61 -17.66
C LEU A 7 27.26 42.61 -18.12
N ALA A 8 26.09 43.10 -18.54
CA ALA A 8 25.01 42.25 -19.06
C ALA A 8 25.40 41.52 -20.36
N PHE A 9 26.21 42.16 -21.20
CA PHE A 9 26.69 41.55 -22.44
C PHE A 9 27.70 40.43 -22.16
N ILE A 10 28.62 40.65 -21.22
CA ILE A 10 29.62 39.64 -20.82
C ILE A 10 28.94 38.42 -20.17
N THR A 11 27.98 38.61 -19.27
CA THR A 11 27.27 37.49 -18.65
C THR A 11 26.47 36.66 -19.66
N THR A 12 25.86 37.30 -20.65
CA THR A 12 25.13 36.61 -21.72
C THR A 12 26.09 35.78 -22.59
N LEU A 13 27.28 36.32 -22.89
CA LEU A 13 28.29 35.62 -23.68
C LEU A 13 28.82 34.37 -22.95
N ILE A 14 29.02 34.47 -21.63
CA ILE A 14 29.46 33.35 -20.79
C ILE A 14 28.40 32.25 -20.75
N LEU A 15 27.12 32.61 -20.62
CA LEU A 15 25.99 31.65 -20.65
C LEU A 15 25.87 30.92 -22.00
N CYS A 16 26.04 31.64 -23.12
CA CYS A 16 26.10 31.02 -24.45
C CYS A 16 27.29 30.06 -24.61
N MET A 17 28.47 30.42 -24.11
CA MET A 17 29.63 29.54 -24.16
C MET A 17 29.44 28.28 -23.31
N MET A 18 28.88 28.42 -22.10
CA MET A 18 28.57 27.29 -21.21
C MET A 18 27.57 26.31 -21.84
N THR A 19 26.52 26.81 -22.50
CA THR A 19 25.53 25.95 -23.17
C THR A 19 26.13 25.20 -24.36
N ILE A 20 27.01 25.82 -25.16
CA ILE A 20 27.72 25.15 -26.26
C ILE A 20 28.64 24.05 -25.73
N VAL A 21 29.37 24.30 -24.63
CA VAL A 21 30.25 23.29 -24.01
C VAL A 21 29.44 22.11 -23.47
N VAL A 22 28.33 22.37 -22.76
CA VAL A 22 27.44 21.30 -22.27
C VAL A 22 26.89 20.46 -23.44
N PHE A 23 26.47 21.09 -24.54
CA PHE A 23 25.96 20.38 -25.72
C PHE A 23 27.03 19.55 -26.42
N ALA A 24 28.26 20.08 -26.53
CA ALA A 24 29.39 19.37 -27.10
C ALA A 24 29.83 18.17 -26.26
N MET A 25 29.73 18.26 -24.93
CA MET A 25 30.00 17.14 -24.01
C MET A 25 28.88 16.10 -24.00
N TYR A 26 27.63 16.49 -24.24
CA TYR A 26 26.49 15.56 -24.22
C TYR A 26 26.39 14.71 -25.49
N LYS A 27 26.85 15.24 -26.64
CA LYS A 27 26.74 14.56 -27.94
C LYS A 27 27.43 13.17 -28.00
N PRO A 28 28.69 12.98 -27.54
CA PRO A 28 29.31 11.66 -27.58
C PRO A 28 28.67 10.63 -26.64
N PHE A 29 27.96 11.07 -25.58
CA PHE A 29 27.29 10.17 -24.63
C PHE A 29 26.01 9.53 -25.20
N VAL A 30 25.35 10.19 -26.16
CA VAL A 30 24.12 9.67 -26.79
C VAL A 30 24.43 8.71 -27.94
N GLU A 31 25.52 8.95 -28.69
CA GLU A 31 25.89 8.08 -29.83
C GLU A 31 26.41 6.70 -29.38
N GLU A 32 27.09 6.60 -28.23
CA GLU A 32 27.65 5.33 -27.71
C GLU A 32 26.60 4.34 -27.15
N ASN A 33 25.36 4.79 -26.90
CA ASN A 33 24.26 3.95 -26.41
C ASN A 33 23.27 3.48 -27.49
N SER A 34 23.57 3.72 -28.77
CA SER A 34 22.64 3.43 -29.89
C SER A 34 23.01 2.20 -30.74
N VAL A 35 24.03 1.43 -30.35
CA VAL A 35 24.47 0.24 -31.11
C VAL A 35 24.20 -1.02 -30.29
N LEU A 36 23.05 -1.64 -30.54
CA LEU A 36 22.82 -3.09 -30.63
C LEU A 36 21.30 -3.36 -30.74
N VAL A 37 20.76 -3.17 -31.95
CA VAL A 37 19.60 -3.94 -32.41
C VAL A 37 19.91 -4.36 -33.84
N ASP A 38 20.41 -5.58 -33.97
CA ASP A 38 20.60 -6.24 -35.27
C ASP A 38 19.23 -6.52 -35.89
N ASN A 39 18.99 -5.90 -37.05
CA ASN A 39 17.83 -6.16 -37.90
C ASN A 39 18.07 -7.45 -38.70
N SER A 40 17.46 -8.56 -38.28
CA SER A 40 17.23 -9.69 -39.19
C SER A 40 16.03 -9.38 -40.08
N THR A 41 16.31 -9.29 -41.37
CA THR A 41 15.38 -9.09 -42.49
C THR A 41 14.34 -10.22 -42.53
N TYR A 42 13.05 -9.88 -42.47
CA TYR A 42 11.99 -10.79 -42.87
C TYR A 42 11.20 -10.18 -44.03
N LEU A 43 11.24 -10.93 -45.13
CA LEU A 43 10.50 -10.77 -46.35
C LEU A 43 8.99 -10.80 -46.05
N THR A 44 8.28 -9.83 -46.63
CA THR A 44 6.84 -9.86 -46.79
C THR A 44 6.48 -10.87 -47.86
N GLU A 45 5.91 -12.01 -47.47
CA GLU A 45 5.10 -12.83 -48.36
C GLU A 45 3.66 -12.85 -47.86
N ASP A 46 2.78 -12.42 -48.75
CA ASP A 46 1.34 -12.58 -48.70
C ASP A 46 0.96 -14.06 -48.49
N PHE A 47 0.13 -14.36 -47.49
CA PHE A 47 -0.72 -15.54 -47.56
C PHE A 47 -2.08 -15.29 -46.93
N SER A 48 -3.07 -15.26 -47.82
CA SER A 48 -4.50 -15.30 -47.54
C SER A 48 -4.91 -16.69 -47.03
N THR A 49 -5.77 -16.69 -46.00
CA THR A 49 -6.78 -17.70 -45.64
C THR A 49 -6.38 -19.18 -45.52
N GLN A 50 -6.42 -19.71 -44.28
CA GLN A 50 -6.98 -21.04 -43.97
C GLN A 50 -7.41 -21.17 -42.50
N SER A 51 -8.72 -21.03 -42.28
CA SER A 51 -9.63 -21.94 -41.56
C SER A 51 -9.06 -23.08 -40.67
N HIS A 52 -9.61 -23.14 -39.44
CA HIS A 52 -9.78 -24.28 -38.51
C HIS A 52 -8.58 -24.81 -37.68
N ASN A 53 -8.55 -24.51 -36.36
CA ASN A 53 -9.17 -25.38 -35.34
C ASN A 53 -9.22 -24.71 -33.94
N PRO A 54 -10.31 -24.89 -33.17
CA PRO A 54 -10.48 -24.34 -31.83
C PRO A 54 -9.78 -25.17 -30.74
N LEU A 55 -9.39 -24.48 -29.66
CA LEU A 55 -8.86 -25.04 -28.42
C LEU A 55 -9.77 -26.15 -27.85
N PRO A 56 -9.19 -27.21 -27.25
CA PRO A 56 -9.96 -28.32 -26.72
C PRO A 56 -10.74 -27.89 -25.47
N ALA A 57 -12.05 -28.09 -25.54
CA ALA A 57 -12.94 -28.07 -24.39
C ALA A 57 -12.52 -29.16 -23.40
N GLN A 58 -12.20 -28.77 -22.16
CA GLN A 58 -12.20 -29.70 -21.03
C GLN A 58 -13.00 -29.14 -19.85
N ASN A 59 -14.09 -29.87 -19.62
CA ASN A 59 -14.74 -30.20 -18.34
C ASN A 59 -15.25 -29.07 -17.43
N LYS A 60 -16.56 -28.84 -17.64
CA LYS A 60 -17.55 -28.47 -16.63
C LYS A 60 -17.33 -29.18 -15.29
N VAL A 61 -16.87 -28.43 -14.29
CA VAL A 61 -17.36 -28.55 -12.91
C VAL A 61 -17.87 -27.18 -12.53
N LYS A 62 -19.16 -26.94 -12.83
CA LYS A 62 -19.88 -25.74 -12.46
C LYS A 62 -20.23 -25.85 -10.96
N LYS A 63 -19.31 -25.47 -10.08
CA LYS A 63 -19.65 -25.25 -8.66
C LYS A 63 -20.13 -23.80 -8.53
N GLN A 64 -21.44 -23.68 -8.55
CA GLN A 64 -22.22 -22.45 -8.43
C GLN A 64 -21.93 -21.81 -7.06
N LEU A 65 -21.28 -20.65 -7.04
CA LEU A 65 -21.30 -19.75 -5.89
C LEU A 65 -22.71 -19.16 -5.82
N LEU A 66 -23.58 -19.80 -5.05
CA LEU A 66 -24.80 -19.21 -4.50
C LEU A 66 -24.37 -18.51 -3.20
N LEU A 67 -24.24 -17.19 -3.25
CA LEU A 67 -24.41 -16.36 -2.07
C LEU A 67 -25.93 -16.17 -1.93
N GLU A 68 -26.50 -16.74 -0.86
CA GLU A 68 -27.85 -16.43 -0.42
C GLU A 68 -27.92 -14.94 -0.08
N GLU A 69 -28.67 -14.18 -0.88
CA GLU A 69 -29.20 -12.89 -0.48
C GLU A 69 -30.26 -13.13 0.59
N LYS A 70 -29.91 -12.84 1.85
CA LYS A 70 -30.91 -12.55 2.87
C LYS A 70 -31.28 -11.08 2.75
N GLU A 71 -32.40 -10.83 2.07
CA GLU A 71 -33.16 -9.59 2.18
C GLU A 71 -33.50 -9.33 3.64
N THR A 72 -33.03 -8.22 4.19
CA THR A 72 -33.61 -7.60 5.38
C THR A 72 -34.46 -6.43 4.92
N ASP A 73 -35.76 -6.69 4.98
CA ASP A 73 -36.89 -5.79 4.87
C ASP A 73 -36.69 -4.52 5.71
N TYR A 74 -36.67 -3.35 5.06
CA TYR A 74 -36.86 -2.06 5.72
C TYR A 74 -37.98 -1.34 4.96
N SER A 75 -39.19 -1.50 5.49
CA SER A 75 -40.39 -0.77 5.09
C SER A 75 -40.20 0.73 5.36
N ILE A 76 -40.13 1.54 4.31
CA ILE A 76 -40.41 2.97 4.39
C ILE A 76 -41.88 3.14 4.03
N ALA A 77 -42.68 3.44 5.05
CA ALA A 77 -44.06 3.86 4.90
C ALA A 77 -44.12 5.16 4.09
N GLY A 78 -45.06 5.19 3.15
CA GLY A 78 -45.24 6.29 2.20
C GLY A 78 -45.66 7.61 2.87
N VAL A 79 -45.30 8.69 2.20
CA VAL A 79 -45.91 10.00 2.40
C VAL A 79 -46.51 10.38 1.05
N GLN A 80 -47.84 10.47 1.03
CA GLN A 80 -48.61 11.12 -0.01
C GLN A 80 -48.52 12.64 0.17
N GLU A 81 -48.52 13.34 -0.96
CA GLU A 81 -48.74 14.77 -1.09
C GLU A 81 -50.14 15.15 -0.60
N GLU A 82 -50.26 16.23 0.18
CA GLU A 82 -51.43 17.10 0.18
C GLU A 82 -50.97 18.57 0.28
N GLU A 83 -51.59 19.40 -0.55
CA GLU A 83 -51.43 20.86 -0.69
C GLU A 83 -52.21 21.66 0.38
N GLU A 84 -52.03 22.99 0.33
CA GLU A 84 -52.79 24.07 1.01
C GLU A 84 -52.48 24.33 2.50
N SER A 85 -52.39 25.57 3.01
CA SER A 85 -52.58 26.92 2.47
C SER A 85 -52.02 27.95 3.48
N GLU A 86 -51.79 29.18 3.00
CA GLU A 86 -51.38 30.35 3.78
C GLU A 86 -52.51 30.85 4.71
N GLU A 87 -52.42 30.63 6.02
CA GLU A 87 -53.01 31.54 7.03
C GLU A 87 -52.57 31.18 8.45
N SER A 88 -51.47 31.78 8.92
CA SER A 88 -51.23 32.10 10.35
C SER A 88 -49.84 32.70 10.53
N ARG A 89 -49.64 33.90 9.97
CA ARG A 89 -48.66 34.84 10.51
C ARG A 89 -49.36 35.63 11.61
N GLU A 90 -48.59 35.92 12.66
CA GLU A 90 -48.99 36.65 13.87
C GLU A 90 -49.53 35.78 15.00
N GLU A 91 -48.61 35.05 15.64
CA GLU A 91 -48.38 35.11 17.10
C GLU A 91 -47.11 34.30 17.39
N ILE A 92 -46.44 34.57 18.51
CA ILE A 92 -45.07 34.10 18.86
C ILE A 92 -43.96 34.98 18.24
N LYS A 93 -44.07 36.29 18.49
CA LYS A 93 -42.90 37.10 18.88
C LYS A 93 -43.02 37.35 20.36
N ILE A 94 -41.92 37.15 21.09
CA ILE A 94 -41.70 37.22 22.55
C ILE A 94 -41.49 35.82 23.14
N GLU A 95 -40.33 35.21 22.85
CA GLU A 95 -39.61 34.29 23.76
C GLU A 95 -38.19 33.89 23.27
N ASP A 96 -37.58 34.62 22.32
CA ASP A 96 -36.33 34.20 21.67
C ASP A 96 -35.12 35.14 21.87
N GLU A 97 -35.09 35.94 22.94
CA GLU A 97 -33.97 36.86 23.23
C GLU A 97 -33.35 36.72 24.62
N LYS A 98 -33.50 35.55 25.28
CA LYS A 98 -32.80 35.28 26.56
C LYS A 98 -31.95 34.01 26.62
N GLU A 99 -31.85 33.24 25.54
CA GLU A 99 -31.05 32.00 25.53
C GLU A 99 -29.78 32.08 24.66
N SER A 100 -29.40 33.27 24.17
CA SER A 100 -28.21 33.45 23.32
C SER A 100 -27.00 34.11 24.02
N ALA A 101 -27.03 34.29 25.34
CA ALA A 101 -25.91 34.86 26.11
C ALA A 101 -25.20 33.84 27.01
N GLU A 102 -25.89 32.80 27.51
CA GLU A 102 -25.28 31.78 28.39
C GLU A 102 -24.57 30.63 27.63
N ALA A 103 -24.79 30.52 26.32
CA ALA A 103 -24.13 29.51 25.47
C ALA A 103 -22.73 29.95 24.96
N ALA A 104 -22.40 31.24 25.05
CA ALA A 104 -21.10 31.77 24.64
C ALA A 104 -20.05 31.65 25.77
N GLU A 105 -20.45 31.85 27.02
CA GLU A 105 -19.54 31.84 28.18
C GLU A 105 -19.07 30.42 28.55
N LYS A 106 -19.91 29.38 28.34
CA LYS A 106 -19.53 27.97 28.53
C LYS A 106 -18.60 27.42 27.45
N LYS A 107 -18.47 28.10 26.31
CA LYS A 107 -17.62 27.66 25.18
C LYS A 107 -16.19 28.17 25.32
N GLU A 108 -15.98 29.33 25.95
CA GLU A 108 -14.64 29.85 26.25
C GLU A 108 -13.97 29.09 27.42
N GLU A 109 -14.71 28.72 28.47
CA GLU A 109 -14.16 27.96 29.60
C GLU A 109 -13.71 26.53 29.21
N GLN A 110 -14.34 25.93 28.18
CA GLN A 110 -13.94 24.63 27.65
C GLN A 110 -12.72 24.69 26.71
N ILE A 111 -12.52 25.82 26.02
CA ILE A 111 -11.35 26.04 25.16
C ILE A 111 -10.10 26.32 26.01
N GLU A 112 -10.25 26.99 27.13
CA GLU A 112 -9.14 27.30 28.06
C GLU A 112 -8.68 26.06 28.84
N LYS A 113 -9.61 25.20 29.29
CA LYS A 113 -9.28 23.87 29.87
C LYS A 113 -8.64 22.91 28.86
N GLN A 114 -8.97 23.00 27.56
CA GLN A 114 -8.30 22.20 26.52
C GLN A 114 -6.90 22.71 26.17
N LYS A 115 -6.64 24.03 26.32
CA LYS A 115 -5.29 24.60 26.17
C LYS A 115 -4.39 24.26 27.35
N GLU A 116 -4.88 24.28 28.59
CA GLU A 116 -4.10 23.83 29.76
C GLU A 116 -3.72 22.34 29.70
N ILE A 117 -4.60 21.49 29.18
CA ILE A 117 -4.29 20.06 28.97
C ILE A 117 -3.26 19.88 27.85
N ALA A 118 -3.35 20.66 26.76
CA ALA A 118 -2.35 20.61 25.68
C ALA A 118 -0.97 21.11 26.12
N GLU A 119 -0.92 22.08 27.04
CA GLU A 119 0.33 22.64 27.56
C GLU A 119 0.95 21.75 28.67
N GLN A 120 0.13 21.03 29.44
CA GLN A 120 0.60 19.99 30.37
C GLN A 120 1.05 18.70 29.67
N VAL A 121 0.49 18.34 28.50
CA VAL A 121 0.97 17.21 27.68
C VAL A 121 2.28 17.55 26.96
N SER A 122 2.55 18.83 26.67
CA SER A 122 3.79 19.32 26.07
C SER A 122 4.99 19.30 27.05
N GLN A 123 4.76 19.24 28.36
CA GLN A 123 5.83 19.20 29.38
C GLN A 123 6.13 17.78 29.92
N VAL A 124 5.56 16.74 29.31
CA VAL A 124 5.85 15.33 29.62
C VAL A 124 6.44 14.60 28.40
N GLU A 125 7.49 15.17 27.84
CA GLU A 125 8.57 14.43 27.18
C GLU A 125 9.79 14.72 28.07
N GLU A 126 10.40 13.78 28.80
CA GLU A 126 11.20 12.69 28.26
C GLU A 126 11.63 11.80 29.45
N GLN A 127 10.83 10.79 29.79
CA GLN A 127 11.37 9.60 30.48
C GLN A 127 11.26 8.44 29.50
N THR A 128 12.23 8.41 28.60
CA THR A 128 12.51 7.26 27.75
C THR A 128 12.94 6.10 28.63
N VAL A 129 11.98 5.23 28.98
CA VAL A 129 12.34 3.86 29.34
C VAL A 129 13.10 3.32 28.13
N PRO A 130 14.37 2.90 28.27
CA PRO A 130 15.15 2.43 27.15
C PRO A 130 14.39 1.26 26.51
N ALA A 131 14.10 1.40 25.22
CA ALA A 131 13.61 0.29 24.42
C ALA A 131 14.52 -0.91 24.67
N PRO A 132 13.97 -2.13 24.88
CA PRO A 132 14.79 -3.33 24.93
C PRO A 132 15.72 -3.32 23.72
N PRO A 133 17.02 -3.64 23.91
CA PRO A 133 18.00 -3.51 22.84
C PRO A 133 17.48 -4.25 21.62
N ALA A 134 17.33 -3.51 20.51
CA ALA A 134 17.06 -4.10 19.21
C ALA A 134 18.13 -5.17 19.02
N MET A 135 17.73 -6.43 19.12
CA MET A 135 18.62 -7.56 18.91
C MET A 135 19.28 -7.31 17.55
N ASP A 136 20.61 -7.18 17.53
CA ASP A 136 21.39 -6.95 16.31
C ASP A 136 21.25 -8.17 15.41
N ARG A 137 20.12 -8.22 14.71
CA ARG A 137 19.81 -9.21 13.71
C ARG A 137 20.39 -8.63 12.45
N ASN A 138 21.49 -9.20 11.99
CA ASN A 138 22.04 -8.86 10.69
C ASN A 138 21.01 -9.23 9.60
N LEU A 139 20.12 -8.29 9.28
CA LEU A 139 19.07 -8.42 8.28
C LEU A 139 19.56 -8.07 6.87
N SER A 140 20.84 -7.74 6.70
CA SER A 140 21.40 -7.34 5.40
C SER A 140 21.21 -8.39 4.31
N GLN A 141 21.14 -9.67 4.69
CA GLN A 141 20.94 -10.79 3.78
C GLN A 141 19.46 -11.12 3.52
N HIS A 142 18.54 -10.58 4.34
CA HIS A 142 17.10 -10.77 4.15
C HIS A 142 16.56 -9.81 3.08
N LEU A 143 15.30 -9.99 2.69
CA LEU A 143 14.66 -9.06 1.74
C LEU A 143 14.35 -7.69 2.35
N ASN A 144 14.30 -7.58 3.68
CA ASN A 144 13.87 -6.38 4.41
C ASN A 144 14.49 -5.06 3.90
N PRO A 145 15.82 -4.95 3.68
CA PRO A 145 16.40 -3.70 3.17
C PRO A 145 15.86 -3.32 1.76
N TYR A 146 15.64 -4.30 0.89
CA TYR A 146 15.09 -4.09 -0.45
C TYR A 146 13.61 -3.68 -0.40
N VAL A 147 12.84 -4.22 0.55
CA VAL A 147 11.46 -3.81 0.82
C VAL A 147 11.43 -2.34 1.25
N LEU A 148 12.27 -1.99 2.22
CA LEU A 148 12.36 -0.62 2.75
C LEU A 148 12.83 0.37 1.67
N GLU A 149 13.68 -0.05 0.74
CA GLU A 149 14.06 0.78 -0.41
C GLU A 149 12.91 0.92 -1.42
N ALA A 150 12.21 -0.17 -1.73
CA ALA A 150 11.07 -0.15 -2.65
C ALA A 150 9.96 0.78 -2.19
N ILE A 151 9.61 0.81 -0.90
CA ILE A 151 8.54 1.69 -0.38
C ILE A 151 8.91 3.18 -0.50
N LYS A 152 10.19 3.56 -0.44
CA LYS A 152 10.63 4.96 -0.62
C LYS A 152 10.29 5.47 -2.02
N GLY A 153 10.31 4.59 -3.03
CA GLY A 153 9.97 4.93 -4.42
C GLY A 153 8.56 5.48 -4.60
N TYR A 154 7.65 5.24 -3.66
CA TYR A 154 6.28 5.76 -3.71
C TYR A 154 6.15 7.15 -3.08
N ASN A 155 7.13 7.61 -2.29
CA ASN A 155 7.14 8.94 -1.69
C ASN A 155 7.74 10.01 -2.62
N MET A 156 8.63 9.61 -3.55
CA MET A 156 9.51 10.55 -4.28
C MET A 156 8.88 11.20 -5.54
N GLY A 157 7.63 10.87 -5.88
CA GLY A 157 7.08 11.22 -7.20
C GLY A 157 6.08 12.37 -7.26
N GLY A 158 5.63 12.93 -6.14
CA GLY A 158 4.53 13.92 -6.13
C GLY A 158 3.19 13.41 -6.72
N GLY A 159 3.13 12.12 -7.08
CA GLY A 159 1.98 11.47 -7.70
C GLY A 159 0.98 10.98 -6.66
N ARG A 160 -0.31 11.19 -6.93
CA ARG A 160 -1.39 10.63 -6.12
C ARG A 160 -1.53 9.16 -6.46
N TYR A 161 -1.38 8.29 -5.46
CA TYR A 161 -1.66 6.85 -5.56
C TYR A 161 -3.02 6.58 -4.91
N PRO A 162 -4.14 6.74 -5.63
CA PRO A 162 -5.45 6.63 -5.02
C PRO A 162 -5.70 5.23 -4.47
N TYR A 163 -6.47 5.15 -3.40
CA TYR A 163 -7.01 3.89 -2.95
C TYR A 163 -8.15 3.45 -3.87
N LEU A 164 -8.14 2.18 -4.29
CA LEU A 164 -9.25 1.53 -4.97
C LEU A 164 -9.25 0.04 -4.63
N LEU A 165 -10.25 -0.37 -3.86
CA LEU A 165 -10.63 -1.76 -3.68
C LEU A 165 -11.88 -2.04 -4.50
N ASN A 166 -11.81 -3.01 -5.40
CA ASN A 166 -12.95 -3.47 -6.18
C ASN A 166 -12.82 -4.99 -6.42
N ASN A 167 -13.81 -5.56 -7.11
CA ASN A 167 -13.84 -7.00 -7.41
C ASN A 167 -13.51 -7.31 -8.88
N ASP A 168 -13.04 -6.34 -9.67
CA ASP A 168 -12.71 -6.51 -11.08
C ASP A 168 -11.26 -7.01 -11.26
N TYR A 169 -10.99 -8.18 -10.68
CA TYR A 169 -9.68 -8.82 -10.74
C TYR A 169 -9.29 -9.31 -12.14
N ALA A 170 -10.22 -9.31 -13.09
CA ALA A 170 -9.92 -9.59 -14.49
C ALA A 170 -9.15 -8.44 -15.16
N ASN A 171 -9.38 -7.19 -14.74
CA ASN A 171 -8.78 -6.00 -15.35
C ASN A 171 -7.82 -5.25 -14.41
N TYR A 172 -7.94 -5.42 -13.10
CA TYR A 172 -7.12 -4.69 -12.12
C TYR A 172 -6.90 -5.54 -10.87
N ASN A 173 -5.63 -5.66 -10.43
CA ASN A 173 -5.25 -6.54 -9.33
C ASN A 173 -4.74 -5.81 -8.09
N GLY A 174 -5.02 -4.51 -7.94
CA GLY A 174 -4.58 -3.76 -6.76
C GLY A 174 -3.14 -3.22 -6.82
N VAL A 175 -2.49 -3.36 -7.98
CA VAL A 175 -1.10 -2.92 -8.22
C VAL A 175 -1.07 -1.59 -8.98
N THR A 176 -0.05 -0.77 -8.74
CA THR A 176 0.12 0.55 -9.35
C THR A 176 0.75 0.47 -10.74
N THR A 177 1.47 -0.62 -11.02
CA THR A 177 2.09 -0.92 -12.31
C THR A 177 1.86 -2.39 -12.66
N THR A 178 1.62 -2.69 -13.94
CA THR A 178 1.48 -4.08 -14.40
C THR A 178 2.77 -4.84 -14.10
N LEU A 179 2.64 -6.00 -13.45
CA LEU A 179 3.76 -6.86 -13.10
C LEU A 179 3.87 -7.97 -14.13
N HIS A 180 5.06 -8.11 -14.70
CA HIS A 180 5.40 -9.18 -15.63
C HIS A 180 6.34 -10.16 -14.94
N TYR A 181 6.05 -11.46 -15.05
CA TYR A 181 6.86 -12.55 -14.56
C TYR A 181 7.13 -13.51 -15.70
N GLN A 182 8.40 -13.76 -16.02
CA GLN A 182 8.83 -14.58 -17.15
C GLN A 182 8.15 -14.14 -18.46
N ASP A 183 8.16 -12.83 -18.71
CA ASP A 183 7.55 -12.14 -19.86
C ASP A 183 6.01 -12.26 -19.96
N GLN A 184 5.36 -12.89 -18.99
CA GLN A 184 3.90 -13.00 -18.93
C GLN A 184 3.32 -12.01 -17.92
N VAL A 185 2.14 -11.45 -18.22
CA VAL A 185 1.43 -10.58 -17.27
C VAL A 185 1.00 -11.42 -16.07
N LEU A 186 1.47 -11.07 -14.88
CA LEU A 186 1.07 -11.68 -13.61
C LEU A 186 -0.08 -10.89 -12.97
N LEU A 187 0.09 -9.57 -12.82
CA LEU A 187 -0.91 -8.67 -12.21
C LEU A 187 -1.05 -7.39 -13.02
N LYS A 188 -2.28 -6.92 -13.20
CA LYS A 188 -2.62 -5.74 -14.00
C LYS A 188 -2.80 -4.51 -13.13
N ALA A 189 -2.17 -3.41 -13.54
CA ALA A 189 -2.52 -2.08 -13.03
C ALA A 189 -3.89 -1.63 -13.56
N HIS A 190 -4.46 -0.62 -12.90
CA HIS A 190 -5.74 -0.08 -13.31
C HIS A 190 -5.68 0.45 -14.76
N PRO A 191 -6.64 0.09 -15.63
CA PRO A 191 -6.57 0.39 -17.08
C PRO A 191 -6.56 1.88 -17.41
N SER A 192 -7.07 2.75 -16.52
CA SER A 192 -7.00 4.21 -16.70
C SER A 192 -5.61 4.80 -16.48
N GLY A 193 -4.64 4.02 -15.98
CA GLY A 193 -3.30 4.53 -15.64
C GLY A 193 -3.27 5.43 -14.40
N ASN A 194 -4.37 5.51 -13.62
CA ASN A 194 -4.44 6.33 -12.40
C ASN A 194 -3.60 5.80 -11.22
N ARG A 195 -2.92 4.66 -11.40
CA ARG A 195 -2.04 4.04 -10.40
C ARG A 195 -2.74 3.75 -9.07
N ALA A 196 -4.04 3.46 -9.13
CA ALA A 196 -4.79 3.06 -7.95
C ALA A 196 -4.24 1.75 -7.37
N SER A 197 -4.38 1.57 -6.05
CA SER A 197 -3.97 0.35 -5.37
C SER A 197 -4.88 0.01 -4.20
N HIS A 198 -4.80 -1.23 -3.71
CA HIS A 198 -5.30 -1.62 -2.39
C HIS A 198 -4.22 -2.38 -1.63
N CYS A 199 -4.41 -2.53 -0.32
CA CYS A 199 -3.41 -3.07 0.61
C CYS A 199 -2.69 -4.36 0.16
N SER A 200 -3.43 -5.42 -0.21
CA SER A 200 -2.80 -6.68 -0.65
C SER A 200 -2.00 -6.54 -1.95
N GLY A 201 -2.46 -5.73 -2.90
CA GLY A 201 -1.79 -5.58 -4.19
C GLY A 201 -0.54 -4.73 -4.11
N ILE A 202 -0.59 -3.59 -3.41
CA ILE A 202 0.60 -2.76 -3.26
C ILE A 202 1.71 -3.47 -2.47
N THR A 203 1.35 -4.25 -1.44
CA THR A 203 2.33 -5.01 -0.66
C THR A 203 2.93 -6.16 -1.47
N PHE A 204 2.14 -6.83 -2.32
CA PHE A 204 2.67 -7.81 -3.26
C PHE A 204 3.58 -7.16 -4.32
N GLU A 205 3.22 -6.00 -4.87
CA GLU A 205 4.05 -5.27 -5.82
C GLU A 205 5.42 -4.90 -5.20
N VAL A 206 5.42 -4.43 -3.94
CA VAL A 206 6.65 -4.14 -3.20
C VAL A 206 7.48 -5.41 -2.99
N PHE A 207 6.86 -6.51 -2.56
CA PHE A 207 7.51 -7.82 -2.48
C PHE A 207 8.16 -8.20 -3.82
N PHE A 208 7.40 -8.14 -4.91
CA PHE A 208 7.84 -8.52 -6.24
C PHE A 208 9.03 -7.67 -6.73
N LYS A 209 8.94 -6.35 -6.59
CA LYS A 209 10.02 -5.42 -6.95
C LYS A 209 11.26 -5.62 -6.08
N ALA A 210 11.08 -5.84 -4.78
CA ALA A 210 12.18 -6.10 -3.85
C ALA A 210 12.90 -7.41 -4.20
N MET A 211 12.16 -8.49 -4.50
CA MET A 211 12.71 -9.76 -4.98
C MET A 211 13.55 -9.56 -6.24
N GLN A 212 13.01 -8.88 -7.25
CA GLN A 212 13.76 -8.60 -8.48
C GLN A 212 15.01 -7.74 -8.23
N ALA A 213 14.92 -6.72 -7.38
CA ALA A 213 16.07 -5.88 -7.04
C ALA A 213 17.19 -6.68 -6.37
N ARG A 214 16.85 -7.49 -5.35
CA ARG A 214 17.81 -8.40 -4.70
C ARG A 214 18.43 -9.37 -5.69
N ASN A 215 17.60 -9.99 -6.54
CA ASN A 215 18.07 -10.99 -7.50
C ASN A 215 19.07 -10.40 -8.51
N ARG A 216 18.81 -9.17 -9.01
CA ARG A 216 19.78 -8.43 -9.84
C ARG A 216 21.10 -8.20 -9.10
N GLN A 217 21.05 -7.79 -7.84
CA GLN A 217 22.25 -7.58 -7.02
C GLN A 217 23.03 -8.87 -6.77
N LEU A 218 22.35 -10.01 -6.68
CA LEU A 218 22.97 -11.34 -6.53
C LEU A 218 23.48 -11.93 -7.85
N GLY A 219 23.26 -11.27 -8.99
CA GLY A 219 23.65 -11.79 -10.31
C GLY A 219 22.84 -13.01 -10.77
N ILE A 220 21.64 -13.20 -10.23
CA ILE A 220 20.70 -14.26 -10.65
C ILE A 220 19.53 -13.64 -11.43
N SER A 221 18.73 -14.47 -12.10
CA SER A 221 17.55 -14.00 -12.84
C SER A 221 16.64 -13.15 -11.93
N PRO A 222 16.19 -11.96 -12.36
CA PRO A 222 15.24 -11.14 -11.61
C PRO A 222 13.99 -11.95 -11.20
N ASP A 223 13.56 -12.87 -12.07
CA ASP A 223 12.38 -13.73 -11.89
C ASP A 223 12.69 -15.06 -11.20
N HIS A 224 13.85 -15.18 -10.54
CA HIS A 224 14.15 -16.31 -9.66
C HIS A 224 13.39 -16.20 -8.32
N PHE A 225 12.18 -16.74 -8.30
CA PHE A 225 11.31 -16.83 -7.12
C PHE A 225 11.29 -18.28 -6.63
N ASN A 226 12.46 -18.82 -6.25
CA ASN A 226 12.65 -20.21 -5.82
C ASN A 226 12.25 -21.27 -6.88
N GLY A 227 12.27 -20.91 -8.17
CA GLY A 227 11.90 -21.83 -9.26
C GLY A 227 10.39 -22.04 -9.42
N MET A 228 9.56 -21.12 -8.88
CA MET A 228 8.13 -21.07 -9.21
C MET A 228 7.90 -20.93 -10.72
N THR A 229 6.93 -21.65 -11.24
CA THR A 229 6.32 -21.34 -12.54
C THR A 229 5.39 -20.14 -12.41
N TRP A 230 4.85 -19.66 -13.54
CA TRP A 230 3.82 -18.63 -13.52
C TRP A 230 2.59 -19.04 -12.69
N ASP A 231 2.08 -20.27 -12.88
CA ASP A 231 0.91 -20.78 -12.15
C ASP A 231 1.15 -20.85 -10.64
N GLU A 232 2.36 -21.26 -10.25
CA GLU A 232 2.76 -21.34 -8.83
C GLU A 232 2.89 -19.95 -8.20
N LEU A 233 3.46 -18.98 -8.92
CA LEU A 233 3.53 -17.61 -8.43
C LEU A 233 2.13 -16.95 -8.41
N TYR A 234 1.24 -17.30 -9.34
CA TYR A 234 -0.13 -16.81 -9.32
C TYR A 234 -0.92 -17.41 -8.14
N ASP A 235 -0.77 -18.70 -7.83
CA ASP A 235 -1.35 -19.28 -6.62
C ASP A 235 -0.74 -18.68 -5.33
N PHE A 236 0.56 -18.36 -5.34
CA PHE A 236 1.18 -17.56 -4.28
C PHE A 236 0.46 -16.22 -4.09
N VAL A 237 0.14 -15.49 -5.18
CA VAL A 237 -0.63 -14.23 -5.12
C VAL A 237 -2.00 -14.47 -4.46
N LEU A 238 -2.74 -15.50 -4.89
CA LEU A 238 -4.07 -15.78 -4.35
C LEU A 238 -4.01 -16.13 -2.85
N THR A 239 -2.97 -16.85 -2.43
CA THR A 239 -2.71 -17.15 -1.01
C THR A 239 -2.35 -15.89 -0.23
N TRP A 240 -1.48 -15.02 -0.79
CA TRP A 240 -1.09 -13.73 -0.22
C TRP A 240 -2.30 -12.80 -0.03
N TYR A 241 -3.22 -12.78 -1.01
CA TYR A 241 -4.43 -11.95 -0.98
C TYR A 241 -5.47 -12.48 0.00
N ALA A 242 -5.25 -13.67 0.58
CA ALA A 242 -6.26 -14.42 1.32
C ALA A 242 -7.53 -14.64 0.50
N ALA A 243 -7.39 -14.81 -0.82
CA ALA A 243 -8.52 -14.93 -1.76
C ALA A 243 -9.22 -16.30 -1.66
N GLN A 244 -8.54 -17.32 -1.15
CA GLN A 244 -9.01 -18.71 -1.16
C GLN A 244 -9.24 -19.29 0.25
N GLY A 245 -9.96 -18.58 1.11
CA GLY A 245 -10.48 -19.14 2.37
C GLY A 245 -10.06 -18.38 3.63
N PRO A 246 -10.16 -19.01 4.80
CA PRO A 246 -10.02 -18.30 6.07
C PRO A 246 -8.56 -17.88 6.32
N LYS A 247 -8.37 -16.79 7.08
CA LYS A 247 -7.05 -16.20 7.37
C LYS A 247 -6.02 -17.17 7.92
N HIS A 248 -6.41 -18.16 8.72
CA HIS A 248 -5.47 -19.15 9.27
C HIS A 248 -4.95 -20.15 8.22
N GLN A 249 -5.64 -20.29 7.09
CA GLN A 249 -5.25 -21.12 5.94
C GLN A 249 -4.66 -20.27 4.80
N ASN A 250 -5.01 -18.99 4.72
CA ASN A 250 -4.58 -18.10 3.65
C ASN A 250 -4.21 -16.73 4.19
N ASN A 251 -2.93 -16.41 4.12
CA ASN A 251 -2.37 -15.09 4.37
C ASN A 251 -0.93 -15.05 3.83
N ILE A 252 -0.30 -13.88 3.94
CA ILE A 252 1.07 -13.66 3.52
C ILE A 252 2.10 -14.64 4.14
N ALA A 253 1.93 -15.03 5.40
CA ALA A 253 2.86 -15.93 6.09
C ALA A 253 2.71 -17.36 5.58
N VAL A 254 1.48 -17.80 5.32
CA VAL A 254 1.21 -19.09 4.68
C VAL A 254 1.78 -19.13 3.27
N ALA A 255 1.63 -18.05 2.49
CA ALA A 255 2.18 -17.97 1.13
C ALA A 255 3.70 -18.18 1.13
N VAL A 256 4.44 -17.46 1.98
CA VAL A 256 5.91 -17.56 1.99
C VAL A 256 6.43 -18.87 2.54
N GLU A 257 5.72 -19.50 3.49
CA GLU A 257 6.04 -20.83 4.03
C GLU A 257 5.75 -21.92 2.98
N LYS A 258 4.57 -21.89 2.35
CA LYS A 258 4.13 -22.86 1.33
C LYS A 258 5.13 -22.98 0.18
N TYR A 259 5.66 -21.85 -0.28
CA TYR A 259 6.56 -21.78 -1.43
C TYR A 259 8.05 -21.75 -1.04
N GLY A 260 8.37 -22.00 0.23
CA GLY A 260 9.74 -22.20 0.71
C GLY A 260 10.64 -20.97 0.64
N ILE A 261 10.09 -19.77 0.45
CA ILE A 261 10.86 -18.52 0.32
C ILE A 261 10.99 -17.72 1.62
N GLY A 262 10.20 -18.08 2.64
CA GLY A 262 10.13 -17.32 3.87
C GLY A 262 9.61 -18.13 5.03
N GLN A 263 9.40 -17.43 6.14
CA GLN A 263 8.87 -18.01 7.36
C GLN A 263 7.89 -17.07 8.04
N ARG A 264 6.97 -17.66 8.81
CA ARG A 264 6.16 -16.89 9.75
C ARG A 264 6.97 -16.50 10.98
N ILE A 265 7.00 -15.21 11.28
CA ILE A 265 7.48 -14.71 12.56
C ILE A 265 6.35 -14.86 13.59
N ARG A 266 6.59 -15.68 14.62
CA ARG A 266 5.58 -16.04 15.64
C ARG A 266 5.72 -15.23 16.92
N ASN A 267 6.96 -14.89 17.28
CA ASN A 267 7.24 -13.98 18.38
C ASN A 267 7.20 -12.55 17.85
N LEU A 268 6.34 -11.68 18.39
CA LEU A 268 6.25 -10.29 17.92
C LEU A 268 7.57 -9.54 18.12
N GLU A 269 8.35 -9.89 19.15
CA GLU A 269 9.70 -9.36 19.38
C GLU A 269 10.71 -9.76 18.30
N GLU A 270 10.35 -10.72 17.44
CA GLU A 270 11.15 -11.13 16.29
C GLU A 270 10.88 -10.32 15.02
N ALA A 271 9.80 -9.54 14.98
CA ALA A 271 9.46 -8.70 13.85
C ALA A 271 10.51 -7.60 13.62
N ALA A 272 10.70 -7.22 12.36
CA ALA A 272 11.63 -6.17 11.98
C ALA A 272 11.09 -5.38 10.79
N ALA A 273 11.48 -4.10 10.71
CA ALA A 273 11.11 -3.23 9.61
C ALA A 273 11.35 -3.90 8.25
N GLY A 274 10.37 -3.80 7.34
CA GLY A 274 10.40 -4.46 6.03
C GLY A 274 9.84 -5.89 6.02
N ASP A 275 9.45 -6.45 7.17
CA ASP A 275 8.59 -7.64 7.18
C ASP A 275 7.22 -7.28 6.60
N PHE A 276 6.55 -8.27 6.01
CA PHE A 276 5.16 -8.11 5.60
C PHE A 276 4.26 -8.54 6.76
N ILE A 277 3.17 -7.80 6.99
CA ILE A 277 2.24 -8.05 8.08
C ILE A 277 0.79 -8.07 7.57
N ASP A 278 0.00 -9.02 8.05
CA ASP A 278 -1.44 -9.11 7.82
C ASP A 278 -2.13 -9.09 9.18
N ILE A 279 -2.97 -8.08 9.40
CA ILE A 279 -3.69 -7.85 10.64
C ILE A 279 -5.19 -8.01 10.43
N SER A 280 -5.89 -8.39 11.48
CA SER A 280 -7.35 -8.42 11.51
C SER A 280 -7.88 -7.47 12.57
N ARG A 281 -9.05 -6.86 12.32
CA ARG A 281 -9.76 -6.00 13.26
C ARG A 281 -11.05 -6.65 13.73
N GLU A 282 -11.54 -6.21 14.87
CA GLU A 282 -12.76 -6.76 15.49
C GLU A 282 -14.03 -6.57 14.65
N ASN A 283 -14.01 -5.64 13.69
CA ASN A 283 -15.07 -5.45 12.70
C ASN A 283 -14.96 -6.42 11.50
N ASN A 284 -14.17 -7.49 11.61
CA ASN A 284 -13.91 -8.49 10.57
C ASN A 284 -13.24 -7.96 9.30
N THR A 285 -12.59 -6.80 9.36
CA THR A 285 -11.74 -6.32 8.26
C THR A 285 -10.30 -6.79 8.43
N GLY A 286 -9.63 -7.09 7.31
CA GLY A 286 -8.21 -7.40 7.26
C GLY A 286 -7.40 -6.24 6.68
N HIS A 287 -6.08 -6.27 6.87
CA HIS A 287 -5.18 -5.32 6.22
C HIS A 287 -3.78 -5.89 6.07
N THR A 288 -3.26 -5.88 4.85
CA THR A 288 -1.88 -6.27 4.54
C THR A 288 -1.01 -5.01 4.45
N ALA A 289 0.15 -5.01 5.09
CA ALA A 289 1.05 -3.87 5.14
C ALA A 289 2.53 -4.30 5.17
N VAL A 290 3.42 -3.33 5.02
CA VAL A 290 4.85 -3.47 5.37
C VAL A 290 5.02 -2.96 6.80
N PHE A 291 5.46 -3.84 7.70
CA PHE A 291 5.74 -3.51 9.09
C PHE A 291 6.96 -2.58 9.20
N LEU A 292 6.89 -1.60 10.10
CA LEU A 292 7.99 -0.67 10.37
C LEU A 292 8.46 -0.77 11.81
N GLU A 293 7.55 -0.59 12.77
CA GLU A 293 7.90 -0.63 14.19
C GLU A 293 6.68 -0.92 15.08
N TRP A 294 6.95 -1.43 16.27
CA TRP A 294 5.95 -1.57 17.33
C TRP A 294 5.77 -0.26 18.09
N ILE A 295 4.53 0.05 18.45
CA ILE A 295 4.20 1.12 19.40
C ILE A 295 4.09 0.47 20.78
N ARG A 296 4.71 1.07 21.79
CA ARG A 296 4.78 0.50 23.13
C ARG A 296 4.38 1.49 24.23
N GLU A 297 3.81 0.94 25.29
CA GLU A 297 3.73 1.57 26.61
C GLU A 297 4.51 0.68 27.59
N GLY A 298 5.66 1.17 28.05
CA GLY A 298 6.63 0.34 28.77
C GLY A 298 7.04 -0.88 27.95
N ASN A 299 6.88 -2.08 28.51
CA ASN A 299 7.22 -3.33 27.82
C ASN A 299 6.07 -3.88 26.96
N GLN A 300 4.86 -3.31 27.04
CA GLN A 300 3.69 -3.83 26.34
C GLN A 300 3.65 -3.28 24.91
N ILE A 301 3.52 -4.16 23.92
CA ILE A 301 3.18 -3.77 22.55
C ILE A 301 1.70 -3.37 22.52
N ILE A 302 1.43 -2.10 22.21
CA ILE A 302 0.08 -1.53 22.17
C ILE A 302 -0.39 -1.18 20.76
N GLY A 303 0.50 -1.23 19.77
CA GLY A 303 0.16 -0.93 18.39
C GLY A 303 1.34 -1.14 17.46
N LEU A 304 1.19 -0.66 16.23
CA LEU A 304 2.19 -0.78 15.18
C LEU A 304 2.16 0.42 14.24
N LYS A 305 3.33 0.76 13.70
CA LYS A 305 3.46 1.63 12.52
C LYS A 305 3.79 0.79 11.30
N TYR A 306 3.20 1.16 10.17
CA TYR A 306 3.31 0.40 8.93
C TYR A 306 3.21 1.32 7.71
N TRP A 307 3.51 0.77 6.55
CA TRP A 307 3.28 1.38 5.25
C TRP A 307 2.33 0.52 4.42
N SER A 308 1.28 1.10 3.85
CA SER A 308 0.32 0.40 2.98
C SER A 308 -0.56 1.36 2.18
N SER A 309 -1.58 0.85 1.50
CA SER A 309 -2.66 1.60 0.84
C SER A 309 -4.02 1.28 1.47
N GLN A 310 -4.75 2.31 1.90
CA GLN A 310 -6.08 2.17 2.52
C GLN A 310 -6.97 3.38 2.26
N ASP A 311 -8.27 3.19 2.47
CA ASP A 311 -9.28 4.23 2.26
C ASP A 311 -9.08 5.44 3.18
N SER A 312 -8.81 5.22 4.47
CA SER A 312 -8.65 6.29 5.47
C SER A 312 -7.44 7.20 5.22
N THR A 313 -6.43 6.72 4.50
CA THR A 313 -5.28 7.52 4.05
C THR A 313 -5.45 8.03 2.62
N ARG A 314 -6.55 7.66 1.94
CA ARG A 314 -6.86 7.95 0.54
C ARG A 314 -5.80 7.45 -0.44
N GLY A 315 -5.12 6.36 -0.10
CA GLY A 315 -4.03 5.82 -0.91
C GLY A 315 -2.84 5.29 -0.12
N ILE A 316 -1.70 5.21 -0.79
CA ILE A 316 -0.43 4.77 -0.21
C ILE A 316 0.08 5.80 0.81
N GLN A 317 0.31 5.37 2.06
CA GLN A 317 0.85 6.22 3.12
C GLN A 317 1.47 5.41 4.26
N TYR A 318 2.27 6.10 5.10
CA TYR A 318 2.61 5.63 6.44
C TYR A 318 1.44 5.80 7.39
N ASN A 319 1.15 4.79 8.19
CA ASN A 319 0.05 4.87 9.15
C ASN A 319 0.39 4.11 10.42
N GLN A 320 -0.45 4.30 11.44
CA GLN A 320 -0.36 3.59 12.70
C GLN A 320 -1.73 3.13 13.16
N GLU A 321 -1.76 1.97 13.82
CA GLU A 321 -2.96 1.44 14.44
C GLU A 321 -2.63 0.82 15.80
N TYR A 322 -3.66 0.68 16.63
CA TYR A 322 -3.52 0.20 18.00
C TYR A 322 -4.22 -1.14 18.19
N PHE A 323 -3.58 -1.99 18.98
CA PHE A 323 -4.10 -3.28 19.34
C PHE A 323 -5.27 -3.17 20.33
N ASN A 324 -6.10 -4.20 20.35
CA ASN A 324 -7.20 -4.39 21.28
C ASN A 324 -6.76 -4.81 22.69
N VAL A 325 -5.51 -4.50 23.05
CA VAL A 325 -5.01 -4.63 24.41
C VAL A 325 -5.55 -3.52 25.29
N ARG A 326 -5.55 -3.74 26.60
CA ARG A 326 -5.98 -2.76 27.59
C ARG A 326 -4.79 -2.19 28.33
N SER A 327 -4.88 -0.90 28.65
CA SER A 327 -3.97 -0.23 29.58
C SER A 327 -4.19 -0.73 31.01
N PRO A 328 -3.29 -0.42 31.96
CA PRO A 328 -3.50 -0.75 33.38
C PRO A 328 -4.82 -0.22 33.96
N GLY A 329 -5.31 0.91 33.46
CA GLY A 329 -6.62 1.49 33.83
C GLY A 329 -7.82 0.86 33.12
N GLY A 330 -7.62 -0.23 32.37
CA GLY A 330 -8.68 -0.96 31.68
C GLY A 330 -9.16 -0.34 30.37
N LYS A 331 -8.64 0.82 29.96
CA LYS A 331 -8.99 1.46 28.67
C LYS A 331 -8.36 0.68 27.52
N LYS A 332 -9.12 0.43 26.46
CA LYS A 332 -8.65 -0.22 25.24
C LYS A 332 -7.89 0.77 24.34
N HIS A 333 -6.78 0.35 23.72
CA HIS A 333 -6.02 1.22 22.82
C HIS A 333 -6.61 1.31 21.41
N GLY A 334 -7.00 0.18 20.82
CA GLY A 334 -7.61 0.14 19.48
C GLY A 334 -8.41 -1.12 19.22
N ASN A 335 -8.61 -1.46 17.96
CA ASN A 335 -9.45 -2.59 17.53
C ASN A 335 -8.69 -3.63 16.68
N VAL A 336 -7.37 -3.47 16.49
CA VAL A 336 -6.54 -4.49 15.84
C VAL A 336 -6.38 -5.66 16.81
N MET A 337 -6.71 -6.87 16.37
CA MET A 337 -6.64 -8.05 17.22
C MET A 337 -5.20 -8.55 17.32
N ILE A 338 -4.56 -8.40 18.48
CA ILE A 338 -3.14 -8.75 18.69
C ILE A 338 -2.86 -10.24 18.48
N ASP A 339 -3.86 -11.10 18.70
CA ASP A 339 -3.82 -12.54 18.50
C ASP A 339 -4.07 -12.97 17.04
N ARG A 340 -4.42 -12.01 16.16
CA ARG A 340 -4.65 -12.22 14.72
C ARG A 340 -3.71 -11.37 13.87
N VAL A 341 -2.44 -11.42 14.25
CA VAL A 341 -1.31 -10.84 13.52
C VAL A 341 -0.50 -11.96 12.86
N TYR A 342 -0.26 -11.82 11.57
CA TYR A 342 0.52 -12.76 10.76
C TYR A 342 1.67 -12.00 10.13
N ILE A 343 2.90 -12.36 10.46
CA ILE A 343 4.10 -11.65 10.00
C ILE A 343 4.90 -12.62 9.14
N ALA A 344 5.26 -12.18 7.94
CA ALA A 344 6.04 -12.92 6.97
C ALA A 344 7.39 -12.25 6.78
N ARG A 345 8.47 -13.03 6.95
CA ARG A 345 9.83 -12.63 6.58
C ARG A 345 10.32 -13.48 5.42
N ILE A 346 10.77 -12.82 4.36
CA ILE A 346 11.44 -13.49 3.25
C ILE A 346 12.89 -13.75 3.64
N LEU A 347 13.30 -15.01 3.54
CA LEU A 347 14.64 -15.45 3.92
C LEU A 347 15.68 -15.07 2.85
N PRO A 348 16.98 -15.13 3.20
CA PRO A 348 18.05 -15.14 2.21
C PRO A 348 17.90 -16.30 1.22
N VAL A 349 18.33 -16.11 -0.03
CA VAL A 349 18.14 -17.11 -1.12
C VAL A 349 18.77 -18.46 -0.76
N ASN A 350 19.92 -18.47 -0.08
CA ASN A 350 20.61 -19.70 0.35
C ASN A 350 19.89 -20.46 1.49
N GLN A 351 18.81 -19.91 2.04
CA GLN A 351 17.96 -20.53 3.06
C GLN A 351 16.61 -20.96 2.51
N TYR A 352 16.37 -20.80 1.21
CA TYR A 352 15.13 -21.27 0.58
C TYR A 352 15.04 -22.79 0.68
N LYS A 353 13.82 -23.25 0.91
CA LYS A 353 13.48 -24.67 0.97
C LYS A 353 12.86 -25.10 -0.35
N PRO A 354 13.14 -26.32 -0.84
CA PRO A 354 12.34 -26.93 -1.89
C PRO A 354 10.87 -26.98 -1.46
N PHE A 355 9.96 -26.67 -2.39
CA PHE A 355 8.51 -26.76 -2.18
C PHE A 355 7.83 -27.69 -3.20
N LYS A 356 8.63 -28.26 -4.11
CA LYS A 356 8.24 -29.27 -5.09
C LYS A 356 8.64 -30.65 -4.62
#